data_AF-A0A7C4FLB7-F1
#
_entry.id   AF-A0A7C4FLB7-F1
#
_cell.length_a   1.000
_cell.length_b   1.000
_cell.length_c   1.000
_cell.angle_alpha   90.00
_cell.angle_beta   90.00
_cell.angle_gamma   90.00
#
_symmetry.space_group_name_H-M   'P 1'
#
loop_
_entity.id
_entity.type
_entity.pdbx_description
1 polymer ?
#
loop_
_entity_poly.entity_id
_entity_poly.type
_entity_poly.pdbx_seq_one_letter_code
_entity_poly.pdbx_strand_id
1 'polypeptide(L)'
;MLIGQGTGRGYNRYTLRFARSIGTPNVLFPAHFCFAPKMAAFGLTVGERLFCDYHGWAGVYPRTIVHWGKQLEYTNADGEMAVWFLRALDKAENFILIDPRATATVQRARLWLPVRPGTDAALALGMLNYIIQENLYDRDFIEKWCHGFNQLRERVKEYPLEKVSKITWVPEDKIKEAARLIAVGSPTCIQMGEALEANNNSIQTLRAIICLMAITGNIERPGGMVSWLPSPAGPMEDFALEVPPSSQKPLGAEEFKLLAMPPFAMCHWESVCERSIEW
;
A
#
# COMPACT_ATOMS: atom_id res chain seq x y z
N MET A 1 -23.11 18.71 12.12
CA MET A 1 -23.79 17.64 11.36
C MET A 1 -22.74 16.73 10.73
N LEU A 2 -22.84 15.43 10.93
CA LEU A 2 -21.94 14.40 10.39
C LEU A 2 -22.65 13.66 9.24
N ILE A 3 -21.94 13.40 8.15
CA ILE A 3 -22.43 12.54 7.07
C ILE A 3 -21.55 11.31 6.99
N GLY A 4 -22.14 10.13 7.18
CA GLY A 4 -21.48 8.84 6.99
C GLY A 4 -22.05 8.11 5.80
N GLN A 5 -21.20 7.42 5.06
CA GLN A 5 -21.60 6.48 4.00
C GLN A 5 -20.86 5.16 4.19
N GLY A 6 -21.56 4.04 3.96
CA GLY A 6 -20.94 2.71 3.85
C GLY A 6 -20.32 2.45 2.49
N THR A 7 -19.82 1.23 2.25
CA THR A 7 -19.23 0.87 0.96
C THR A 7 -20.25 0.93 -0.17
N GLY A 8 -20.07 1.89 -1.09
CA GLY A 8 -20.90 2.04 -2.29
C GLY A 8 -20.07 2.54 -3.46
N ARG A 9 -19.77 1.66 -4.43
CA ARG A 9 -18.98 2.02 -5.61
C ARG A 9 -19.72 3.08 -6.43
N GLY A 10 -19.03 4.16 -6.78
CA GLY A 10 -19.57 5.22 -7.62
C GLY A 10 -20.40 6.30 -6.90
N TYR A 11 -20.73 6.15 -5.62
CA TYR A 11 -21.58 7.12 -4.90
C TYR A 11 -20.81 8.16 -4.08
N ASN A 12 -19.53 7.91 -3.74
CA ASN A 12 -18.72 8.74 -2.84
C ASN A 12 -18.71 10.23 -3.23
N ARG A 13 -18.61 10.52 -4.54
CA ARG A 13 -18.60 11.89 -5.08
C ARG A 13 -19.89 12.66 -4.79
N TYR A 14 -21.04 11.99 -4.74
CA TYR A 14 -22.33 12.64 -4.43
C TYR A 14 -22.44 12.96 -2.95
N THR A 15 -21.99 12.05 -2.09
CA THR A 15 -21.94 12.26 -0.63
C THR A 15 -21.01 13.42 -0.27
N LEU A 16 -19.81 13.46 -0.88
CA LEU A 16 -18.89 14.60 -0.73
C LEU A 16 -19.55 15.91 -1.19
N ARG A 17 -20.16 15.91 -2.38
CA ARG A 17 -20.83 17.11 -2.91
C ARG A 17 -21.95 17.58 -2.00
N PHE A 18 -22.81 16.67 -1.54
CA PHE A 18 -23.91 16.99 -0.63
C PHE A 18 -23.41 17.58 0.69
N ALA A 19 -22.38 16.98 1.30
CA ALA A 19 -21.76 17.50 2.51
C ALA A 19 -21.24 18.93 2.34
N ARG A 20 -20.61 19.22 1.19
CA ARG A 20 -20.16 20.57 0.85
C ARG A 20 -21.31 21.53 0.61
N SER A 21 -22.37 21.12 -0.09
CA SER A 21 -23.55 21.95 -0.35
C SER A 21 -24.26 22.41 0.91
N ILE A 22 -24.20 21.63 1.99
CA ILE A 22 -24.76 22.00 3.30
C ILE A 22 -23.68 22.54 4.28
N GLY A 23 -22.46 22.78 3.79
CA GLY A 23 -21.38 23.44 4.51
C GLY A 23 -20.66 22.61 5.57
N THR A 24 -20.92 21.30 5.67
CA THR A 24 -20.27 20.45 6.69
C THR A 24 -18.94 19.88 6.18
N PRO A 25 -17.83 20.04 6.92
CA PRO A 25 -16.57 19.34 6.63
C PRO A 25 -16.58 17.90 7.16
N ASN A 26 -17.62 17.51 7.88
CA ASN A 26 -17.62 16.29 8.67
C ASN A 26 -18.18 15.11 7.89
N VAL A 27 -17.30 14.43 7.16
CA VAL A 27 -17.66 13.28 6.32
C VAL A 27 -16.87 12.03 6.70
N LEU A 28 -17.55 10.90 6.76
CA LEU A 28 -17.00 9.57 7.02
C LEU A 28 -17.25 8.64 5.83
N PHE A 29 -16.16 8.05 5.32
CA PHE A 29 -16.17 7.05 4.26
C PHE A 29 -15.58 5.72 4.75
N PRO A 30 -15.88 4.59 4.10
CA PRO A 30 -15.22 3.32 4.39
C PRO A 30 -13.69 3.39 4.17
N ALA A 31 -13.22 4.38 3.40
CA ALA A 31 -11.81 4.54 3.06
C ALA A 31 -10.89 4.77 4.28
N HIS A 32 -11.41 5.07 5.46
CA HIS A 32 -10.60 5.18 6.68
C HIS A 32 -9.87 3.88 7.02
N PHE A 33 -10.54 2.75 6.79
CA PHE A 33 -10.03 1.43 7.16
C PHE A 33 -9.33 0.73 5.99
N CYS A 34 -9.83 0.96 4.77
CA CYS A 34 -9.28 0.40 3.55
C CYS A 34 -8.89 1.52 2.59
N PHE A 35 -7.85 1.35 1.78
CA PHE A 35 -7.45 2.31 0.75
C PHE A 35 -6.75 3.59 1.24
N ALA A 36 -7.36 4.41 2.13
CA ALA A 36 -6.76 5.71 2.49
C ALA A 36 -5.40 5.59 3.20
N PRO A 37 -5.15 4.63 4.13
CA PRO A 37 -3.83 4.46 4.71
C PRO A 37 -2.74 4.20 3.66
N LYS A 38 -3.02 3.33 2.67
CA LYS A 38 -2.11 3.08 1.55
C LYS A 38 -1.92 4.32 0.67
N MET A 39 -2.99 5.04 0.37
CA MET A 39 -2.91 6.27 -0.41
C MET A 39 -2.06 7.34 0.29
N ALA A 40 -2.25 7.51 1.61
CA ALA A 40 -1.45 8.41 2.42
C ALA A 40 0.02 7.99 2.46
N ALA A 41 0.31 6.69 2.63
CA ALA A 41 1.68 6.17 2.62
C ALA A 41 2.37 6.40 1.26
N PHE A 42 1.66 6.18 0.15
CA PHE A 42 2.16 6.48 -1.20
C PHE A 42 2.42 7.97 -1.39
N GLY A 43 1.43 8.83 -1.12
CA GLY A 43 1.58 10.28 -1.26
C GLY A 43 2.74 10.84 -0.42
N LEU A 44 2.93 10.34 0.81
CA LEU A 44 4.03 10.75 1.69
C LEU A 44 5.42 10.27 1.25
N THR A 45 5.51 9.18 0.49
CA THR A 45 6.78 8.49 0.23
C THR A 45 7.25 8.65 -1.21
N VAL A 46 6.32 8.62 -2.17
CA VAL A 46 6.60 8.65 -3.61
C VAL A 46 5.82 9.76 -4.34
N GLY A 47 4.94 10.49 -3.65
CA GLY A 47 4.20 11.62 -4.21
C GLY A 47 3.02 11.26 -5.11
N GLU A 48 2.90 10.00 -5.53
CA GLU A 48 1.90 9.52 -6.49
C GLU A 48 1.38 8.13 -6.08
N ARG A 49 0.31 7.64 -6.71
CA ARG A 49 -0.19 6.28 -6.49
C ARG A 49 0.50 5.25 -7.39
N LEU A 50 1.07 4.21 -6.78
CA LEU A 50 1.65 3.08 -7.51
C LEU A 50 0.69 1.90 -7.63
N PHE A 51 0.82 1.19 -8.76
CA PHE A 51 0.03 0.02 -9.11
C PHE A 51 0.93 -1.07 -9.68
N CYS A 52 0.54 -2.33 -9.50
CA CYS A 52 1.23 -3.44 -10.14
C CYS A 52 0.91 -3.47 -11.64
N ASP A 53 1.93 -3.47 -12.50
CA ASP A 53 1.79 -3.59 -13.95
C ASP A 53 1.51 -5.05 -14.36
N TYR A 54 0.33 -5.56 -14.02
CA TYR A 54 -0.12 -6.89 -14.45
C TYR A 54 -0.61 -6.93 -15.89
N HIS A 55 -0.86 -5.77 -16.49
CA HIS A 55 -1.39 -5.68 -17.84
C HIS A 55 -0.30 -5.99 -18.87
N GLY A 56 0.93 -5.56 -18.60
CA GLY A 56 2.06 -5.74 -19.50
C GLY A 56 1.92 -4.93 -20.79
N TRP A 57 1.23 -3.79 -20.75
CA TRP A 57 0.98 -2.95 -21.93
C TRP A 57 2.27 -2.38 -22.54
N ALA A 58 3.33 -2.25 -21.75
CA ALA A 58 4.67 -1.91 -22.22
C ALA A 58 5.44 -3.13 -22.80
N GLY A 59 4.78 -4.27 -23.01
CA GLY A 59 5.38 -5.50 -23.54
C GLY A 59 6.16 -6.32 -22.50
N VAL A 60 6.17 -5.91 -21.23
CA VAL A 60 6.92 -6.56 -20.15
C VAL A 60 5.95 -6.95 -19.04
N TYR A 61 5.95 -8.23 -18.67
CA TYR A 61 5.23 -8.72 -17.49
C TYR A 61 6.15 -8.75 -16.26
N PRO A 62 5.58 -8.75 -15.05
CA PRO A 62 6.36 -8.95 -13.83
C PRO A 62 7.09 -10.29 -13.86
N ARG A 63 8.39 -10.28 -13.60
CA ARG A 63 9.18 -11.51 -13.40
C ARG A 63 8.91 -12.08 -12.00
N THR A 64 8.78 -11.20 -11.01
CA THR A 64 8.42 -11.56 -9.64
C THR A 64 7.14 -10.87 -9.21
N ILE A 65 6.21 -11.64 -8.64
CA ILE A 65 4.98 -11.12 -8.06
C ILE A 65 4.99 -11.43 -6.57
N VAL A 66 4.74 -10.41 -5.75
CA VAL A 66 4.56 -10.54 -4.31
C VAL A 66 3.13 -10.15 -3.95
N HIS A 67 2.40 -11.08 -3.33
CA HIS A 67 1.16 -10.76 -2.64
C HIS A 67 1.45 -10.66 -1.15
N TRP A 68 1.19 -9.48 -0.58
CA TRP A 68 1.41 -9.23 0.84
C TRP A 68 0.09 -8.84 1.52
N GLY A 69 -0.48 -9.79 2.26
CA GLY A 69 -1.82 -9.67 2.86
C GLY A 69 -2.93 -9.48 1.82
N LYS A 70 -2.73 -10.02 0.60
CA LYS A 70 -3.65 -9.85 -0.54
C LYS A 70 -4.07 -11.16 -1.18
N GLN A 71 -5.37 -11.28 -1.44
CA GLN A 71 -5.98 -12.33 -2.27
C GLN A 71 -6.75 -11.70 -3.42
N LEU A 72 -6.09 -11.40 -4.55
CA LEU A 72 -6.75 -10.75 -5.70
C LEU A 72 -7.83 -11.63 -6.33
N GLU A 73 -7.70 -12.96 -6.25
CA GLU A 73 -8.63 -13.94 -6.78
C GLU A 73 -10.03 -13.86 -6.14
N TYR A 74 -10.11 -13.39 -4.89
CA TYR A 74 -11.37 -13.18 -4.17
C TYR A 74 -11.69 -11.70 -3.97
N THR A 75 -10.67 -10.88 -3.70
CA THR A 75 -10.82 -9.47 -3.29
C THR A 75 -10.26 -8.56 -4.38
N ASN A 76 -11.02 -8.37 -5.44
CA ASN A 76 -10.74 -7.36 -6.44
C ASN A 76 -11.90 -6.35 -6.45
N ALA A 77 -11.56 -5.08 -6.18
CA ALA A 77 -12.39 -3.98 -6.69
C ALA A 77 -12.55 -4.19 -8.22
N ASP A 78 -13.41 -3.54 -8.95
CA ASP A 78 -13.45 -3.61 -10.42
C ASP A 78 -13.72 -4.98 -11.12
N GLY A 79 -13.58 -6.15 -10.48
CA GLY A 79 -13.81 -7.47 -11.14
C GLY A 79 -12.62 -7.95 -11.99
N GLU A 80 -11.94 -7.01 -12.64
CA GLU A 80 -10.98 -7.30 -13.72
C GLU A 80 -9.56 -7.58 -13.23
N MET A 81 -9.16 -7.04 -12.07
CA MET A 81 -7.78 -7.15 -11.60
C MET A 81 -7.33 -8.60 -11.36
N ALA A 82 -8.26 -9.50 -11.02
CA ALA A 82 -7.94 -10.93 -10.91
C ALA A 82 -7.53 -11.55 -12.25
N VAL A 83 -8.21 -11.17 -13.34
CA VAL A 83 -7.92 -11.69 -14.68
C VAL A 83 -6.51 -11.28 -15.11
N TRP A 84 -6.16 -10.01 -14.94
CA TRP A 84 -4.83 -9.50 -15.28
C TRP A 84 -3.74 -10.12 -14.40
N PHE A 85 -3.98 -10.21 -13.10
CA PHE A 85 -3.08 -10.89 -12.17
C PHE A 85 -2.82 -12.34 -12.58
N LEU A 86 -3.87 -13.13 -12.85
CA LEU A 86 -3.71 -14.55 -13.23
C LEU A 86 -2.91 -14.70 -14.53
N ARG A 87 -3.16 -13.84 -15.52
CA ARG A 87 -2.39 -13.81 -16.79
C ARG A 87 -0.93 -13.44 -16.57
N ALA A 88 -0.64 -12.49 -15.68
CA ALA A 88 0.72 -12.13 -15.32
C ALA A 88 1.41 -13.25 -14.54
N LEU A 89 0.68 -13.92 -13.64
CA LEU A 89 1.17 -15.02 -12.83
C LEU A 89 1.53 -16.25 -13.67
N ASP A 90 0.85 -16.50 -14.79
CA ASP A 90 1.21 -17.57 -15.74
C ASP A 90 2.58 -17.32 -16.42
N LYS A 91 3.06 -16.07 -16.40
CA LYS A 91 4.32 -15.63 -17.03
C LYS A 91 5.42 -15.33 -16.01
N ALA A 92 5.06 -15.13 -14.74
CA ALA A 92 5.99 -14.82 -13.68
C ALA A 92 6.88 -16.03 -13.36
N GLU A 93 8.16 -15.79 -13.13
CA GLU A 93 9.10 -16.82 -12.68
C GLU A 93 8.95 -17.09 -11.19
N ASN A 94 8.57 -16.07 -10.42
CA ASN A 94 8.47 -16.16 -8.98
C ASN A 94 7.14 -15.57 -8.49
N PHE A 95 6.41 -16.35 -7.71
CA PHE A 95 5.30 -15.86 -6.91
C PHE A 95 5.60 -16.04 -5.42
N ILE A 96 5.58 -14.94 -4.68
CA ILE A 96 5.83 -14.90 -3.24
C ILE A 96 4.51 -14.54 -2.55
N LEU A 97 4.03 -15.43 -1.69
CA LEU A 97 2.85 -15.19 -0.86
C LEU A 97 3.29 -14.88 0.57
N ILE A 98 2.98 -13.68 1.05
CA ILE A 98 3.17 -13.27 2.43
C ILE A 98 1.79 -13.11 3.05
N ASP A 99 1.33 -14.17 3.72
CA ASP A 99 0.03 -14.25 4.38
C ASP A 99 0.12 -15.30 5.51
N PRO A 100 -0.43 -15.04 6.71
CA PRO A 100 -0.47 -16.04 7.79
C PRO A 100 -1.19 -17.33 7.37
N ARG A 101 -2.08 -17.27 6.37
CA ARG A 101 -2.87 -18.40 5.88
C ARG A 101 -2.29 -18.94 4.58
N ALA A 102 -2.36 -20.25 4.41
CA ALA A 102 -2.16 -20.92 3.14
C ALA A 102 -3.42 -20.76 2.27
N THR A 103 -3.53 -19.64 1.58
CA THR A 103 -4.67 -19.35 0.68
C THR A 103 -4.63 -20.24 -0.57
N ALA A 104 -5.70 -20.29 -1.37
CA ALA A 104 -5.75 -21.13 -2.56
C ALA A 104 -4.59 -20.86 -3.55
N THR A 105 -4.15 -19.60 -3.66
CA THR A 105 -3.03 -19.19 -4.53
C THR A 105 -1.67 -19.69 -4.06
N VAL A 106 -1.53 -20.18 -2.82
CA VAL A 106 -0.26 -20.73 -2.29
C VAL A 106 0.28 -21.88 -3.15
N GLN A 107 -0.59 -22.64 -3.83
CA GLN A 107 -0.18 -23.76 -4.69
C GLN A 107 0.62 -23.31 -5.91
N ARG A 108 0.50 -22.03 -6.29
CA ARG A 108 1.29 -21.41 -7.36
C ARG A 108 2.50 -20.64 -6.81
N ALA A 109 2.65 -20.54 -5.49
CA ALA A 109 3.72 -19.76 -4.89
C ALA A 109 5.02 -20.56 -4.91
N ARG A 110 6.07 -19.92 -5.42
CA ARG A 110 7.44 -20.41 -5.21
C ARG A 110 7.79 -20.38 -3.72
N LEU A 111 7.36 -19.32 -3.03
CA LEU A 111 7.70 -19.11 -1.63
C LEU A 111 6.48 -18.60 -0.86
N TRP A 112 6.18 -19.26 0.25
CA TRP A 112 5.16 -18.83 1.21
C TRP A 112 5.78 -18.49 2.56
N LEU A 113 5.46 -17.29 3.05
CA LEU A 113 5.90 -16.73 4.32
C LEU A 113 4.68 -16.60 5.24
N PRO A 114 4.47 -17.54 6.18
CA PRO A 114 3.40 -17.48 7.17
C PRO A 114 3.73 -16.44 8.25
N VAL A 115 3.69 -15.17 7.90
CA VAL A 115 4.03 -14.07 8.80
C VAL A 115 3.06 -14.01 9.98
N ARG A 116 3.59 -13.82 11.19
CA ARG A 116 2.79 -13.56 12.39
C ARG A 116 1.94 -12.29 12.16
N PRO A 117 0.61 -12.35 12.34
CA PRO A 117 -0.26 -11.18 12.14
C PRO A 117 0.23 -9.94 12.89
N GLY A 118 0.30 -8.80 12.18
CA GLY A 118 0.72 -7.51 12.74
C GLY A 118 2.23 -7.31 12.85
N THR A 119 3.05 -8.19 12.27
CA THR A 119 4.53 -8.08 12.32
C THR A 119 5.19 -7.75 10.99
N ASP A 120 4.40 -7.36 10.00
CA ASP A 120 4.82 -7.10 8.62
C ASP A 120 5.91 -6.01 8.51
N ALA A 121 5.86 -4.98 9.35
CA ALA A 121 6.90 -3.95 9.40
C ALA A 121 8.27 -4.54 9.75
N ALA A 122 8.34 -5.48 10.70
CA ALA A 122 9.60 -6.13 11.06
C ALA A 122 10.10 -7.00 9.91
N LEU A 123 9.20 -7.70 9.21
CA LEU A 123 9.55 -8.48 8.03
C LEU A 123 10.12 -7.60 6.92
N ALA A 124 9.46 -6.49 6.58
CA ALA A 124 9.92 -5.54 5.56
C ALA A 124 11.29 -4.93 5.92
N LEU A 125 11.47 -4.51 7.18
CA LEU A 125 12.75 -3.95 7.66
C LEU A 125 13.87 -5.00 7.66
N GLY A 126 13.57 -6.27 7.94
CA GLY A 126 14.51 -7.38 7.80
C GLY A 126 14.95 -7.64 6.36
N MET A 127 14.00 -7.63 5.42
CA MET A 127 14.31 -7.76 3.99
C MET A 127 15.17 -6.60 3.50
N LEU A 128 14.83 -5.36 3.88
CA LEU A 128 15.63 -4.17 3.58
C LEU A 128 17.05 -4.28 4.17
N ASN A 129 17.17 -4.73 5.43
CA ASN A 129 18.47 -4.93 6.08
C ASN A 129 19.36 -5.88 5.27
N TYR A 130 18.81 -7.04 4.89
CA TYR A 130 19.53 -8.04 4.10
C TYR A 130 19.95 -7.50 2.72
N ILE A 131 19.03 -6.87 1.98
CA ILE A 131 19.31 -6.30 0.65
C ILE A 131 20.43 -5.25 0.73
N ILE A 132 20.42 -4.42 1.76
CA ILE A 132 21.43 -3.37 1.95
C ILE A 132 22.79 -3.97 2.33
N GLN A 133 22.83 -4.95 3.23
CA GLN A 133 24.07 -5.63 3.63
C GLN A 133 24.72 -6.38 2.45
N GLU A 134 23.93 -7.05 1.64
CA GLU A 134 24.39 -7.83 0.49
C GLU A 134 24.60 -6.98 -0.77
N ASN A 135 24.41 -5.66 -0.70
CA ASN A 135 24.52 -4.73 -1.84
C ASN A 135 23.63 -5.11 -3.04
N LEU A 136 22.44 -5.65 -2.79
CA LEU A 136 21.47 -6.07 -3.81
C LEU A 136 20.51 -4.94 -4.26
N TYR A 137 20.72 -3.72 -3.78
CA TYR A 137 19.90 -2.56 -4.13
C TYR A 137 20.35 -1.89 -5.43
N ASP A 138 19.42 -1.21 -6.10
CA ASP A 138 19.67 -0.43 -7.30
C ASP A 138 20.31 0.93 -6.93
N ARG A 139 21.64 0.98 -7.08
CA ARG A 139 22.46 2.17 -6.74
C ARG A 139 22.07 3.38 -7.58
N ASP A 140 21.91 3.20 -8.89
CA ASP A 140 21.57 4.26 -9.82
C ASP A 140 20.20 4.85 -9.50
N PHE A 141 19.21 4.00 -9.19
CA PHE A 141 17.88 4.46 -8.79
C PHE A 141 17.94 5.27 -7.50
N ILE A 142 18.68 4.77 -6.50
CA ILE A 142 18.82 5.44 -5.21
C ILE A 142 19.48 6.81 -5.36
N GLU A 143 20.59 6.89 -6.10
CA GLU A 143 21.35 8.14 -6.27
C GLU A 143 20.55 9.21 -7.01
N LYS A 144 19.71 8.82 -7.98
CA LYS A 144 18.95 9.76 -8.81
C LYS A 144 17.59 10.14 -8.21
N TRP A 145 16.92 9.20 -7.54
CA TRP A 145 15.47 9.31 -7.27
C TRP A 145 15.09 9.12 -5.80
N CYS A 146 16.04 8.80 -4.90
CA CYS A 146 15.73 8.58 -3.49
C CYS A 146 16.35 9.64 -2.58
N HIS A 147 15.62 9.96 -1.51
CA HIS A 147 16.11 10.74 -0.40
C HIS A 147 16.04 9.92 0.90
N GLY A 148 16.99 10.10 1.81
CA GLY A 148 16.97 9.46 3.12
C GLY A 148 17.52 8.03 3.18
N PHE A 149 18.19 7.54 2.13
CA PHE A 149 18.72 6.17 2.08
C PHE A 149 19.72 5.86 3.20
N ASN A 150 20.59 6.81 3.58
CA ASN A 150 21.53 6.62 4.68
C ASN A 150 20.81 6.45 6.03
N GLN A 151 19.77 7.24 6.27
CA GLN A 151 18.92 7.11 7.46
C GLN A 151 18.17 5.77 7.48
N LEU A 152 17.67 5.34 6.31
CA LEU A 152 17.06 4.01 6.17
C LEU A 152 18.07 2.91 6.47
N ARG A 153 19.29 3.00 5.91
CA ARG A 153 20.39 2.06 6.14
C ARG A 153 20.74 1.93 7.62
N GLU A 154 20.79 3.04 8.37
CA GLU A 154 21.03 2.98 9.81
C GLU A 154 19.84 2.35 10.55
N ARG A 155 18.60 2.77 10.22
CA ARG A 155 17.38 2.26 10.85
C ARG A 155 17.23 0.74 10.73
N VAL A 156 17.51 0.19 9.55
CA VAL A 156 17.32 -1.25 9.31
C VAL A 156 18.33 -2.13 10.06
N LYS A 157 19.46 -1.58 10.55
CA LYS A 157 20.43 -2.34 11.37
C LYS A 157 19.82 -2.86 12.67
N GLU A 158 18.76 -2.22 13.16
CA GLU A 158 18.02 -2.67 14.34
C GLU A 158 17.16 -3.93 14.09
N TYR A 159 17.07 -4.41 12.84
CA TYR A 159 16.30 -5.57 12.43
C TYR A 159 17.19 -6.64 11.75
N PRO A 160 18.19 -7.18 12.47
CA PRO A 160 18.92 -8.35 11.97
C PRO A 160 17.95 -9.54 11.81
N LEU A 161 18.26 -10.42 10.87
CA LEU A 161 17.36 -11.51 10.48
C LEU A 161 17.00 -12.45 11.65
N GLU A 162 17.92 -12.70 12.58
CA GLU A 162 17.65 -13.47 13.80
C GLU A 162 16.50 -12.86 14.62
N LYS A 163 16.54 -11.53 14.83
CA LYS A 163 15.48 -10.80 15.54
C LYS A 163 14.17 -10.83 14.75
N VAL A 164 14.25 -10.61 13.44
CA VAL A 164 13.07 -10.57 12.56
C VAL A 164 12.38 -11.93 12.52
N SER A 165 13.15 -13.01 12.42
CA SER A 165 12.64 -14.39 12.43
C SER A 165 11.84 -14.68 13.72
N LYS A 166 12.39 -14.29 14.89
CA LYS A 166 11.69 -14.43 16.18
C LYS A 166 10.39 -13.62 16.26
N ILE A 167 10.38 -12.39 15.74
CA ILE A 167 9.20 -11.51 15.76
C ILE A 167 8.12 -12.06 14.83
N THR A 168 8.50 -12.40 13.60
CA THR A 168 7.59 -12.69 12.48
C THR A 168 7.21 -14.16 12.36
N TRP A 169 7.91 -15.04 13.06
CA TRP A 169 7.85 -16.50 12.93
C TRP A 169 8.25 -17.03 11.55
N VAL A 170 8.82 -16.17 10.67
CA VAL A 170 9.33 -16.59 9.38
C VAL A 170 10.80 -16.98 9.51
N PRO A 171 11.20 -18.20 9.13
CA PRO A 171 12.59 -18.62 9.15
C PRO A 171 13.54 -17.68 8.39
N GLU A 172 14.76 -17.48 8.89
CA GLU A 172 15.73 -16.54 8.32
C GLU A 172 16.04 -16.82 6.85
N ASP A 173 16.19 -18.08 6.48
CA ASP A 173 16.44 -18.56 5.12
C ASP A 173 15.32 -18.13 4.17
N LYS A 174 14.06 -18.23 4.59
CA LYS A 174 12.91 -17.76 3.80
C LYS A 174 12.90 -16.23 3.66
N ILE A 175 13.27 -15.49 4.70
CA ILE A 175 13.37 -14.02 4.63
C ILE A 175 14.46 -13.63 3.63
N LYS A 176 15.63 -14.29 3.69
CA LYS A 176 16.74 -14.08 2.74
C LYS A 176 16.33 -14.40 1.31
N GLU A 177 15.67 -15.55 1.10
CA GLU A 177 15.21 -15.95 -0.24
C GLU A 177 14.20 -14.94 -0.79
N ALA A 178 13.20 -14.54 0.00
CA ALA A 178 12.23 -13.54 -0.43
C ALA A 178 12.88 -12.20 -0.79
N ALA A 179 13.75 -11.70 0.09
CA ALA A 179 14.46 -10.43 -0.12
C ALA A 179 15.34 -10.48 -1.38
N ARG A 180 16.06 -11.60 -1.60
CA ARG A 180 16.86 -11.84 -2.79
C ARG A 180 15.98 -11.87 -4.04
N LEU A 181 14.91 -12.67 -4.06
CA LEU A 181 13.99 -12.77 -5.20
C LEU A 181 13.38 -11.41 -5.56
N ILE A 182 13.02 -10.59 -4.58
CA ILE A 182 12.49 -9.24 -4.82
C ILE A 182 13.55 -8.34 -5.46
N ALA A 183 14.80 -8.41 -5.00
CA ALA A 183 15.88 -7.55 -5.45
C ALA A 183 16.47 -7.95 -6.81
N VAL A 184 16.66 -9.25 -7.07
CA VAL A 184 17.28 -9.75 -8.32
C VAL A 184 16.26 -10.23 -9.34
N GLY A 185 15.05 -10.60 -8.92
CA GLY A 185 13.98 -11.11 -9.77
C GLY A 185 13.17 -10.01 -10.44
N SER A 186 13.77 -8.86 -10.72
CA SER A 186 13.12 -7.69 -11.31
C SER A 186 12.75 -7.93 -12.79
N PRO A 187 11.66 -7.31 -13.30
CA PRO A 187 10.79 -6.38 -12.59
C PRO A 187 9.86 -7.09 -11.59
N THR A 188 9.70 -6.48 -10.41
CA THR A 188 8.95 -7.02 -9.28
C THR A 188 7.72 -6.16 -8.98
N CYS A 189 6.55 -6.80 -8.92
CA CYS A 189 5.32 -6.21 -8.41
C CYS A 189 5.10 -6.61 -6.95
N ILE A 190 4.82 -5.65 -6.07
CA ILE A 190 4.39 -5.92 -4.69
C ILE A 190 2.96 -5.41 -4.50
N GLN A 191 2.01 -6.33 -4.52
CA GLN A 191 0.61 -6.05 -4.28
C GLN A 191 0.30 -6.13 -2.78
N MET A 192 0.15 -4.95 -2.19
CA MET A 192 -0.29 -4.79 -0.80
C MET A 192 -1.81 -4.93 -0.69
N GLY A 193 -2.27 -5.68 0.31
CA GLY A 193 -3.69 -5.82 0.66
C GLY A 193 -4.10 -5.06 1.91
N GLU A 194 -5.41 -5.11 2.19
CA GLU A 194 -6.07 -4.34 3.25
C GLU A 194 -5.61 -4.74 4.66
N ALA A 195 -5.20 -6.00 4.86
CA ALA A 195 -4.72 -6.47 6.15
C ALA A 195 -3.50 -5.67 6.68
N LEU A 196 -2.73 -5.04 5.78
CA LEU A 196 -1.62 -4.16 6.13
C LEU A 196 -2.07 -2.76 6.56
N GLU A 197 -3.26 -2.34 6.14
CA GLU A 197 -3.85 -1.02 6.38
C GLU A 197 -4.61 -0.99 7.72
N ALA A 198 -5.21 -2.12 8.09
CA ALA A 198 -6.04 -2.31 9.28
C ALA A 198 -5.27 -2.39 10.61
N ASN A 199 -3.96 -2.16 10.63
CA ASN A 199 -3.13 -2.27 11.83
C ASN A 199 -2.69 -0.88 12.36
N ASN A 200 -2.39 -0.80 13.67
CA ASN A 200 -2.02 0.47 14.32
C ASN A 200 -0.71 1.07 13.80
N ASN A 201 0.14 0.27 13.15
CA ASN A 201 1.43 0.70 12.61
C ASN A 201 1.42 0.72 11.07
N SER A 202 0.25 0.94 10.47
CA SER A 202 0.02 0.66 9.05
C SER A 202 0.85 1.57 8.17
N ILE A 203 0.88 2.86 8.48
CA ILE A 203 1.67 3.85 7.74
C ILE A 203 3.15 3.46 7.70
N GLN A 204 3.75 3.05 8.82
CA GLN A 204 5.17 2.65 8.83
C GLN A 204 5.41 1.32 8.13
N THR A 205 4.48 0.36 8.26
CA THR A 205 4.51 -0.92 7.54
C THR A 205 4.52 -0.68 6.03
N LEU A 206 3.56 0.11 5.54
CA LEU A 206 3.41 0.45 4.13
C LEU A 206 4.63 1.23 3.62
N ARG A 207 5.14 2.20 4.40
CA ARG A 207 6.37 2.92 4.07
C ARG A 207 7.57 2.00 3.94
N ALA A 208 7.75 1.03 4.84
CA ALA A 208 8.84 0.06 4.73
C ALA A 208 8.73 -0.80 3.47
N ILE A 209 7.52 -1.21 3.08
CA ILE A 209 7.27 -1.95 1.84
C ILE A 209 7.51 -1.05 0.61
N ILE A 210 7.12 0.22 0.65
CA ILE A 210 7.40 1.18 -0.44
C ILE A 210 8.91 1.43 -0.57
N CYS A 211 9.64 1.57 0.54
CA CYS A 211 11.10 1.62 0.52
C CYS A 211 11.71 0.37 -0.13
N LEU A 212 11.13 -0.81 0.08
CA LEU A 212 11.58 -2.05 -0.54
C LEU A 212 11.40 -2.00 -2.07
N MET A 213 10.27 -1.47 -2.56
CA MET A 213 10.06 -1.23 -4.00
C MET A 213 11.09 -0.24 -4.56
N ALA A 214 11.37 0.85 -3.83
CA ALA A 214 12.27 1.92 -4.25
C ALA A 214 13.73 1.44 -4.32
N ILE A 215 14.28 0.87 -3.24
CA ILE A 215 15.69 0.48 -3.21
C ILE A 215 16.01 -0.66 -4.18
N THR A 216 15.01 -1.39 -4.66
CA THR A 216 15.19 -2.46 -5.66
C THR A 216 14.93 -2.00 -7.09
N GLY A 217 14.74 -0.69 -7.33
CA GLY A 217 14.57 -0.12 -8.66
C GLY A 217 13.31 -0.62 -9.38
N ASN A 218 12.24 -0.90 -8.61
CA ASN A 218 10.99 -1.46 -9.13
C ASN A 218 9.87 -0.42 -9.29
N ILE A 219 10.15 0.86 -9.04
CA ILE A 219 9.20 1.98 -9.24
C ILE A 219 9.42 2.58 -10.63
N GLU A 220 8.32 2.89 -11.34
CA GLU A 220 8.30 3.39 -12.72
C GLU A 220 9.03 2.50 -13.73
N ARG A 221 9.08 1.19 -13.44
CA ARG A 221 9.68 0.17 -14.31
C ARG A 221 8.58 -0.68 -14.97
N PRO A 222 8.59 -0.89 -16.30
CA PRO A 222 7.67 -1.82 -16.97
C PRO A 222 7.66 -3.21 -16.32
N GLY A 223 6.48 -3.75 -16.04
CA GLY A 223 6.29 -5.00 -15.28
C GLY A 223 6.52 -4.87 -13.76
N GLY A 224 6.82 -3.68 -13.25
CA GLY A 224 7.02 -3.39 -11.83
C GLY A 224 5.86 -2.58 -11.25
N MET A 225 6.19 -1.65 -10.36
CA MET A 225 5.25 -0.68 -9.79
C MET A 225 5.19 0.57 -10.65
N VAL A 226 4.02 0.92 -11.17
CA VAL A 226 3.84 2.04 -12.11
C VAL A 226 2.74 2.99 -11.66
N SER A 227 2.90 4.27 -11.98
CA SER A 227 1.84 5.27 -11.88
C SER A 227 0.99 5.23 -13.15
N TRP A 228 -0.32 5.13 -13.00
CA TRP A 228 -1.21 5.19 -14.15
C TRP A 228 -1.41 6.64 -14.59
N LEU A 229 -1.33 6.87 -15.90
CA LEU A 229 -1.70 8.15 -16.48
C LEU A 229 -3.20 8.39 -16.25
N PRO A 230 -3.59 9.55 -15.71
CA PRO A 230 -4.98 9.88 -15.53
C PRO A 230 -5.69 9.94 -16.89
N SER A 231 -6.97 9.55 -16.91
CA SER A 231 -7.81 9.69 -18.10
C SER A 231 -7.88 11.16 -18.53
N PRO A 232 -7.82 11.46 -19.85
CA PRO A 232 -8.06 12.82 -20.35
C PRO A 232 -9.43 13.39 -19.96
N ALA A 233 -10.39 12.53 -19.59
CA ALA A 233 -11.70 12.93 -19.09
C ALA A 233 -11.67 13.51 -17.66
N GLY A 234 -10.51 13.49 -16.99
CA GLY A 234 -10.36 13.94 -15.60
C GLY A 234 -10.80 12.89 -14.57
N PRO A 235 -10.49 13.11 -13.28
CA PRO A 235 -10.93 12.25 -12.20
C PRO A 235 -12.44 12.40 -11.97
N MET A 236 -13.10 11.30 -11.61
CA MET A 236 -14.53 11.33 -11.25
C MET A 236 -14.81 12.20 -10.01
N GLU A 237 -13.78 12.45 -9.22
CA GLU A 237 -13.78 13.25 -8.01
C GLU A 237 -14.00 14.76 -8.28
N ASP A 238 -13.70 15.26 -9.49
CA ASP A 238 -13.89 16.67 -9.87
C ASP A 238 -15.35 17.12 -9.69
N PHE A 239 -16.30 16.22 -9.90
CA PHE A 239 -17.72 16.47 -9.68
C PHE A 239 -18.03 16.94 -8.24
N ALA A 240 -17.30 16.43 -7.25
CA ALA A 240 -17.44 16.86 -5.86
C ALA A 240 -16.71 18.19 -5.58
N LEU A 241 -15.70 18.52 -6.40
CA LEU A 241 -14.89 19.73 -6.29
C LEU A 241 -15.54 20.99 -6.87
N GLU A 242 -16.55 20.84 -7.73
CA GLU A 242 -17.38 21.96 -8.23
C GLU A 242 -18.00 22.79 -7.09
N VAL A 243 -18.28 22.17 -5.95
CA VAL A 243 -18.69 22.87 -4.73
C VAL A 243 -17.45 23.06 -3.84
N PRO A 244 -17.12 24.30 -3.44
CA PRO A 244 -15.94 24.54 -2.61
C PRO A 244 -16.07 23.82 -1.26
N PRO A 245 -14.95 23.33 -0.68
CA PRO A 245 -14.97 22.75 0.66
C PRO A 245 -15.31 23.82 1.72
N SER A 246 -15.81 23.36 2.86
CA SER A 246 -15.98 24.23 4.04
C SER A 246 -14.63 24.78 4.50
N SER A 247 -14.62 26.01 5.03
CA SER A 247 -13.44 26.59 5.68
C SER A 247 -13.15 25.97 7.04
N GLN A 248 -14.12 25.26 7.62
CA GLN A 248 -13.97 24.53 8.87
C GLN A 248 -13.20 23.24 8.65
N LYS A 249 -12.36 22.86 9.62
CA LYS A 249 -11.66 21.58 9.60
C LYS A 249 -12.60 20.43 10.03
N PRO A 250 -12.43 19.21 9.48
CA PRO A 250 -13.13 18.03 9.97
C PRO A 250 -12.85 17.73 11.44
N LEU A 251 -13.77 17.02 12.10
CA LEU A 251 -13.54 16.54 13.47
C LEU A 251 -12.29 15.65 13.55
N GLY A 252 -11.44 15.90 14.55
CA GLY A 252 -10.17 15.20 14.74
C GLY A 252 -8.98 15.79 13.98
N ALA A 253 -9.17 16.83 13.16
CA ALA A 253 -8.11 17.35 12.28
C ALA A 253 -6.87 17.92 12.97
N GLU A 254 -7.01 18.45 14.21
CA GLU A 254 -5.86 18.99 14.94
C GLU A 254 -4.91 17.90 15.46
N GLU A 255 -5.46 16.72 15.75
CA GLU A 255 -4.73 15.56 16.26
C GLU A 255 -4.33 14.62 15.12
N PHE A 256 -5.28 14.24 14.27
CA PHE A 256 -5.13 13.28 13.17
C PHE A 256 -4.86 13.96 11.83
N LYS A 257 -3.78 14.75 11.79
CA LYS A 257 -3.46 15.64 10.65
C LYS A 257 -3.38 14.92 9.31
N LEU A 258 -2.86 13.68 9.28
CA LEU A 258 -2.68 12.92 8.03
C LEU A 258 -4.01 12.56 7.36
N LEU A 259 -5.07 12.31 8.15
CA LEU A 259 -6.41 11.95 7.66
C LEU A 259 -7.29 13.18 7.40
N ALA A 260 -6.84 14.36 7.83
CA ALA A 260 -7.57 15.61 7.66
C ALA A 260 -7.14 16.42 6.43
N MET A 261 -6.17 15.92 5.64
CA MET A 261 -5.66 16.60 4.46
C MET A 261 -6.31 16.09 3.16
N PRO A 262 -6.47 16.96 2.14
CA PRO A 262 -6.91 16.54 0.81
C PRO A 262 -6.01 15.44 0.20
N PRO A 263 -6.53 14.60 -0.72
CA PRO A 263 -7.89 14.60 -1.24
C PRO A 263 -8.91 13.90 -0.33
N PHE A 264 -8.47 13.27 0.76
CA PHE A 264 -9.31 12.50 1.69
C PHE A 264 -9.49 13.21 3.04
N ALA A 265 -9.76 14.52 3.03
CA ALA A 265 -10.04 15.28 4.25
C ALA A 265 -11.35 14.78 4.89
N MET A 266 -11.22 13.90 5.88
CA MET A 266 -12.33 13.19 6.50
C MET A 266 -12.28 13.36 8.03
N CYS A 267 -13.38 13.03 8.71
CA CYS A 267 -13.39 12.95 10.17
C CYS A 267 -12.60 11.74 10.66
N HIS A 268 -11.87 11.87 11.76
CA HIS A 268 -11.34 10.70 12.45
C HIS A 268 -12.46 9.93 13.19
N TRP A 269 -12.51 8.60 13.04
CA TRP A 269 -13.58 7.77 13.59
C TRP A 269 -13.65 7.84 15.13
N GLU A 270 -12.51 7.78 15.82
CA GLU A 270 -12.50 7.84 17.30
C GLU A 270 -12.99 9.20 17.80
N SER A 271 -12.56 10.30 17.16
CA SER A 271 -12.99 11.65 17.51
C SER A 271 -14.49 11.89 17.29
N VAL A 272 -15.10 11.11 16.39
CA VAL A 272 -16.55 11.11 16.18
C VAL A 272 -17.24 10.32 17.29
N CYS A 273 -16.74 9.13 17.61
CA CYS A 273 -17.30 8.26 18.64
C CYS A 273 -17.27 8.91 20.03
N GLU A 274 -16.15 9.51 20.43
CA GLU A 274 -16.00 10.20 21.71
C GLU A 274 -17.05 11.30 21.91
N ARG A 275 -17.36 12.05 20.85
CA ARG A 275 -18.38 13.12 20.86
C ARG A 275 -19.82 12.61 20.72
N SER A 276 -20.00 11.34 20.38
CA SER A 276 -21.31 10.70 20.25
C SER A 276 -21.80 10.05 21.54
N ILE A 277 -20.90 9.82 22.51
CA ILE A 277 -21.22 9.22 23.82
C ILE A 277 -21.83 10.26 24.79
N GLU A 278 -21.81 11.54 24.43
CA GLU A 278 -22.41 12.63 25.21
C GLU A 278 -23.90 12.90 24.89
N TRP A 279 -24.57 12.02 24.13
CA TRP A 279 -25.99 12.12 23.77
C TRP A 279 -26.86 11.08 24.47
#